data_AF-A0A7S0DU49-F1
#
_entry.id   AF-A0A7S0DU49-F1
#
_cell.length_a   1.000
_cell.length_b   1.000
_cell.length_c   1.000
_cell.angle_alpha   90.00
_cell.angle_beta   90.00
_cell.angle_gamma   90.00
#
_symmetry.space_group_name_H-M   'P 1'
#
loop_
_entity.id
_entity.type
_entity.pdbx_description
1 polymer ?
#
loop_
_entity_poly.entity_id
_entity_poly.type
_entity_poly.pdbx_seq_one_letter_code
_entity_poly.pdbx_strand_id
1 'polypeptide(L)'
;VPARDILFDLVECCKGVQHPIRGLFLRSFLSQMTAELLPDAKSPYHGDGGTVDDAVEFVLTNFIEMNRLWVRMNIQHSDGFPAQSSKQGENTVSCERDREDLKQLVGSSLVRLSNMPGMDSNRYQEQVLPRVLEQCINCQDIMAQGYLMGCIINSFPDDFHLKSLEPLLSTISKLKPQVNANRILVSLMKRLERFLLRNVFKGSYSSESQEGKEKHIEDRDSIFPLLHRHTALVLHQKMAELPLRDILETEAALLTFGTRCYPEKLSYVDDVLRFTVQILAVDEERGGRLTQRAKGVVRRLLTIPLEAIGLKILSLRHYHRLLMFLGPAGRRDTAVTICAMVVKDNIPLDSVSKLDKLFTYIEPAVRDVKEDTHSEHRSAPTQDPSSTSLPDKKFDHEQEMVARLMSLIRHPEPDVQFQLFQRLRAELAKGGRRRLKHSIPPLVFGALGLIEKIQRTTNFGTIAPVNGPRTT
;
A
#
# COMPACT_ATOMS: atom_id res chain seq x y z
N VAL A 1 -22.50 -19.36 -45.69
CA VAL A 1 -21.44 -19.87 -44.79
C VAL A 1 -21.57 -19.11 -43.49
N PRO A 2 -21.70 -19.78 -42.35
CA PRO A 2 -21.83 -19.09 -41.06
C PRO A 2 -20.57 -18.27 -40.78
N ALA A 3 -20.72 -17.12 -40.11
CA ALA A 3 -19.63 -16.19 -39.84
C ALA A 3 -18.51 -16.86 -39.01
N ARG A 4 -18.90 -17.74 -38.07
CA ARG A 4 -17.99 -18.59 -37.28
C ARG A 4 -16.98 -19.33 -38.15
N ASP A 5 -17.42 -20.06 -39.16
CA ASP A 5 -16.53 -20.93 -39.95
C ASP A 5 -15.47 -20.11 -40.69
N ILE A 6 -15.87 -18.95 -41.22
CA ILE A 6 -14.96 -18.02 -41.90
C ILE A 6 -13.94 -17.46 -40.90
N LEU A 7 -14.39 -17.05 -39.71
CA LEU A 7 -13.50 -16.50 -38.68
C LEU A 7 -12.46 -17.53 -38.23
N PHE A 8 -12.87 -18.78 -37.98
CA PHE A 8 -11.93 -19.84 -37.61
C PHE A 8 -10.99 -20.21 -38.76
N ASP A 9 -11.49 -20.28 -39.99
CA ASP A 9 -10.65 -20.54 -41.16
C ASP A 9 -9.59 -19.44 -41.38
N LEU A 10 -9.94 -18.16 -41.16
CA LEU A 10 -8.99 -17.05 -41.20
C LEU A 10 -7.90 -17.16 -40.12
N VAL A 11 -8.26 -17.59 -38.90
CA VAL A 11 -7.29 -17.79 -37.80
C VAL A 11 -6.35 -18.97 -38.09
N GLU A 12 -6.87 -20.04 -38.66
CA GLU A 12 -6.10 -21.19 -39.13
C GLU A 12 -5.16 -20.81 -40.28
N CYS A 13 -5.65 -20.09 -41.29
CA CYS A 13 -4.83 -19.54 -42.38
C CYS A 13 -3.69 -18.65 -41.85
N CYS A 14 -3.95 -17.84 -40.82
CA CYS A 14 -2.92 -17.01 -40.18
C CYS A 14 -1.81 -17.82 -39.50
N LYS A 15 -1.98 -19.14 -39.25
CA LYS A 15 -0.89 -20.00 -38.78
C LYS A 15 0.19 -20.20 -39.85
N GLY A 16 -0.07 -19.92 -41.12
CA GLY A 16 0.96 -19.97 -42.16
C GLY A 16 2.09 -18.96 -41.94
N VAL A 17 1.83 -17.83 -41.26
CA VAL A 17 2.82 -16.78 -41.03
C VAL A 17 3.48 -16.95 -39.66
N GLN A 18 4.59 -17.68 -39.63
CA GLN A 18 5.35 -17.97 -38.41
C GLN A 18 6.42 -16.93 -38.05
N HIS A 19 6.66 -15.93 -38.92
CA HIS A 19 7.57 -14.83 -38.65
C HIS A 19 6.98 -13.91 -37.55
N PRO A 20 7.65 -13.70 -36.40
CA PRO A 20 7.05 -13.03 -35.24
C PRO A 20 6.46 -11.66 -35.52
N ILE A 21 7.23 -10.73 -36.11
CA ILE A 21 6.77 -9.36 -36.36
C ILE A 21 5.60 -9.34 -37.36
N ARG A 22 5.79 -9.96 -38.53
CA ARG A 22 4.77 -10.02 -39.58
C ARG A 22 3.50 -10.73 -39.10
N GLY A 23 3.63 -11.82 -38.35
CA GLY A 23 2.52 -12.56 -37.78
C GLY A 23 1.77 -11.75 -36.72
N LEU A 24 2.48 -11.01 -35.86
CA LEU A 24 1.86 -10.11 -34.87
C LEU A 24 1.05 -9.00 -35.56
N PHE A 25 1.60 -8.34 -36.57
CA PHE A 25 0.88 -7.30 -37.31
C PHE A 25 -0.31 -7.86 -38.10
N LEU A 26 -0.14 -9.01 -38.77
CA LEU A 26 -1.25 -9.67 -39.48
C LEU A 26 -2.39 -10.03 -38.52
N ARG A 27 -2.07 -10.62 -37.36
CA ARG A 27 -3.06 -11.01 -36.35
C ARG A 27 -3.70 -9.82 -35.66
N SER A 28 -2.95 -8.74 -35.43
CA SER A 28 -3.49 -7.48 -34.92
C SER A 28 -4.42 -6.83 -35.95
N PHE A 29 -4.07 -6.85 -37.23
CA PHE A 29 -4.91 -6.37 -38.30
C PHE A 29 -6.20 -7.19 -38.41
N LEU A 30 -6.09 -8.53 -38.34
CA LEU A 30 -7.26 -9.41 -38.28
C LEU A 30 -8.20 -9.03 -37.14
N SER A 31 -7.67 -8.89 -35.91
CA SER A 31 -8.47 -8.49 -34.73
C SER A 31 -9.18 -7.14 -34.92
N GLN A 32 -8.55 -6.18 -35.60
CA GLN A 32 -9.16 -4.88 -35.88
C GLN A 32 -10.27 -4.99 -36.93
N MET A 33 -10.02 -5.71 -38.03
CA MET A 33 -10.99 -5.88 -39.11
C MET A 33 -12.21 -6.70 -38.69
N THR A 34 -12.00 -7.71 -37.84
CA THR A 34 -13.10 -8.56 -37.37
C THR A 34 -13.83 -7.99 -36.17
N ALA A 35 -13.41 -6.84 -35.62
CA ALA A 35 -13.96 -6.30 -34.38
C ALA A 35 -15.50 -6.20 -34.43
N GLU A 36 -16.04 -5.52 -35.44
CA GLU A 36 -17.49 -5.31 -35.58
C GLU A 36 -18.24 -6.53 -36.14
N LEU A 37 -17.51 -7.57 -36.55
CA LEU A 37 -18.03 -8.76 -37.23
C LEU A 37 -18.12 -9.99 -36.32
N LEU A 38 -17.72 -9.87 -35.05
CA LEU A 38 -17.79 -10.97 -34.09
C LEU A 38 -19.26 -11.32 -33.75
N PRO A 39 -19.59 -12.61 -33.59
CA PRO A 39 -20.93 -13.06 -33.16
C PRO A 39 -21.16 -12.77 -31.67
N ASP A 40 -21.33 -11.50 -31.32
CA ASP A 40 -21.64 -11.02 -29.96
C ASP A 40 -23.15 -10.86 -29.74
N ALA A 41 -23.63 -10.77 -28.49
CA ALA A 41 -25.04 -10.67 -28.12
C ALA A 41 -25.80 -9.50 -28.79
N LYS A 42 -25.09 -8.47 -29.27
CA LYS A 42 -25.65 -7.32 -30.00
C LYS A 42 -25.34 -7.31 -31.50
N SER A 43 -24.67 -8.35 -31.99
CA SER A 43 -24.20 -8.45 -33.37
C SER A 43 -25.28 -9.06 -34.27
N PRO A 44 -25.43 -8.59 -35.52
CA PRO A 44 -26.34 -9.21 -36.49
C PRO A 44 -25.94 -10.64 -36.84
N TYR A 45 -24.74 -11.07 -36.48
CA TYR A 45 -24.20 -12.41 -36.72
C TYR A 45 -24.47 -13.39 -35.56
N HIS A 46 -25.17 -12.96 -34.51
CA HIS A 46 -25.56 -13.82 -33.39
C HIS A 46 -26.71 -14.77 -33.77
N GLY A 47 -26.58 -16.05 -33.42
CA GLY A 47 -27.55 -17.09 -33.80
C GLY A 47 -27.00 -17.97 -34.92
N ASP A 48 -27.55 -17.87 -36.13
CA ASP A 48 -27.14 -18.68 -37.29
C ASP A 48 -25.67 -18.48 -37.71
N GLY A 49 -25.06 -17.34 -37.33
CA GLY A 49 -23.67 -17.02 -37.64
C GLY A 49 -22.65 -17.46 -36.56
N GLY A 50 -23.10 -17.85 -35.36
CA GLY A 50 -22.24 -18.22 -34.24
C GLY A 50 -22.72 -17.67 -32.89
N THR A 51 -22.00 -18.04 -31.82
CA THR A 51 -22.30 -17.67 -30.43
C THR A 51 -21.22 -16.77 -29.83
N VAL A 52 -21.52 -16.16 -28.67
CA VAL A 52 -20.54 -15.39 -27.89
C VAL A 52 -19.34 -16.26 -27.50
N ASP A 53 -19.55 -17.54 -27.21
CA ASP A 53 -18.48 -18.49 -26.91
C ASP A 53 -17.53 -18.67 -28.10
N ASP A 54 -18.05 -18.71 -29.33
CA ASP A 54 -17.24 -18.78 -30.54
C ASP A 54 -16.40 -17.51 -30.73
N ALA A 55 -16.97 -16.33 -30.42
CA ALA A 55 -16.24 -15.06 -30.45
C ALA A 55 -15.11 -15.03 -29.41
N VAL A 56 -15.40 -15.50 -28.19
CA VAL A 56 -14.41 -15.62 -27.11
C VAL A 56 -13.28 -16.57 -27.52
N GLU A 57 -13.62 -17.75 -28.06
CA GLU A 57 -12.66 -18.74 -28.52
C GLU A 57 -11.78 -18.22 -29.66
N PHE A 58 -12.36 -17.50 -30.62
CA PHE A 58 -11.63 -16.85 -31.70
C PHE A 58 -10.60 -15.86 -31.16
N VAL A 59 -11.00 -14.95 -30.27
CA VAL A 59 -10.11 -13.94 -29.70
C VAL A 59 -9.03 -14.58 -28.81
N LEU A 60 -9.38 -15.59 -28.02
CA LEU A 60 -8.43 -16.34 -27.19
C LEU A 60 -7.40 -17.10 -28.03
N THR A 61 -7.82 -17.76 -29.11
CA THR A 61 -6.91 -18.46 -30.02
C THR A 61 -5.94 -17.47 -30.66
N ASN A 62 -6.46 -16.32 -31.12
CA ASN A 62 -5.60 -15.28 -31.68
C ASN A 62 -4.62 -14.72 -30.64
N PHE A 63 -5.08 -14.47 -29.40
CA PHE A 63 -4.24 -14.03 -28.29
C PHE A 63 -3.12 -15.03 -27.96
N ILE A 64 -3.42 -16.33 -27.90
CA ILE A 64 -2.44 -17.39 -27.62
C ILE A 64 -1.35 -17.38 -28.69
N GLU A 65 -1.73 -17.34 -29.97
CA GLU A 65 -0.77 -17.31 -31.07
C GLU A 65 0.05 -16.01 -31.10
N MET A 66 -0.57 -14.86 -30.84
CA MET A 66 0.15 -13.59 -30.70
C MET A 66 1.15 -13.63 -29.55
N ASN A 67 0.78 -14.17 -28.39
CA ASN A 67 1.69 -14.33 -27.26
C ASN A 67 2.86 -15.27 -27.60
N ARG A 68 2.59 -16.39 -28.27
CA ARG A 68 3.63 -17.32 -28.75
C ARG A 68 4.62 -16.65 -29.69
N LEU A 69 4.13 -15.87 -30.67
CA LEU A 69 4.98 -15.12 -31.59
C LEU A 69 5.81 -14.06 -30.85
N TRP A 70 5.19 -13.34 -29.92
CA TRP A 70 5.87 -12.31 -29.14
C TRP A 70 6.97 -12.86 -28.21
N VAL A 71 6.75 -14.03 -27.60
CA VAL A 71 7.78 -14.75 -26.83
C VAL A 71 8.87 -15.27 -27.77
N ARG A 72 8.50 -15.76 -28.96
CA ARG A 72 9.46 -16.25 -29.96
C ARG A 72 10.38 -15.15 -30.50
N MET A 73 9.97 -13.88 -30.47
CA MET A 73 10.87 -12.76 -30.79
C MET A 73 12.15 -12.81 -29.95
N ASN A 74 12.07 -13.27 -28.70
CA ASN A 74 13.23 -13.42 -27.82
C ASN A 74 14.18 -14.55 -28.32
N ILE A 75 13.60 -15.69 -28.72
CA ILE A 75 14.33 -16.91 -29.07
C ILE A 75 15.02 -16.79 -30.44
N GLN A 76 14.42 -16.09 -31.40
CA GLN A 76 14.99 -15.95 -32.74
C GLN A 76 16.28 -15.13 -32.77
N HIS A 77 16.52 -14.26 -31.78
CA HIS A 77 17.78 -13.54 -31.65
C HIS A 77 18.82 -14.29 -30.79
N SER A 78 18.42 -15.30 -30.00
CA SER A 78 19.35 -16.12 -29.22
C SER A 78 19.99 -17.26 -30.03
N ASP A 79 19.29 -17.83 -31.02
CA ASP A 79 19.75 -19.01 -31.78
C ASP A 79 20.27 -18.71 -33.21
N GLY A 80 20.43 -17.44 -33.58
CA GLY A 80 20.92 -17.01 -34.90
C GLY A 80 22.43 -16.77 -34.96
N PHE A 81 23.21 -17.84 -35.24
CA PHE A 81 24.65 -17.86 -35.54
C PHE A 81 25.64 -17.49 -34.40
N PRO A 82 26.69 -18.30 -34.15
CA PRO A 82 27.81 -17.90 -33.29
C PRO A 82 28.69 -16.92 -34.06
N ALA A 83 28.25 -15.66 -34.17
CA ALA A 83 29.08 -14.59 -34.70
C ALA A 83 29.80 -13.91 -33.54
N GLN A 84 31.13 -13.98 -33.62
CA GLN A 84 32.10 -13.36 -32.73
C GLN A 84 31.75 -11.90 -32.37
N SER A 85 32.24 -11.48 -31.19
CA SER A 85 32.48 -10.08 -30.75
C SER A 85 31.30 -9.26 -30.21
N SER A 86 31.48 -8.77 -28.97
CA SER A 86 31.10 -7.46 -28.36
C SER A 86 29.78 -6.71 -28.67
N LYS A 87 28.96 -7.10 -29.65
CA LYS A 87 27.70 -6.45 -30.06
C LYS A 87 26.43 -7.18 -29.59
N GLN A 88 26.60 -8.28 -28.85
CA GLN A 88 25.51 -9.11 -28.36
C GLN A 88 24.58 -8.35 -27.39
N GLY A 89 25.13 -7.44 -26.58
CA GLY A 89 24.36 -6.60 -25.66
C GLY A 89 23.52 -5.52 -26.34
N GLU A 90 23.94 -4.98 -27.49
CA GLU A 90 23.15 -3.97 -28.22
C GLU A 90 21.97 -4.61 -28.97
N ASN A 91 22.17 -5.80 -29.55
CA ASN A 91 21.12 -6.52 -30.26
C ASN A 91 20.03 -7.08 -29.33
N THR A 92 20.38 -7.55 -28.13
CA THR A 92 19.39 -7.98 -27.14
C THR A 92 18.58 -6.81 -26.60
N VAL A 93 19.22 -5.66 -26.33
CA VAL A 93 18.55 -4.44 -25.88
C VAL A 93 17.63 -3.87 -26.97
N SER A 94 18.04 -3.91 -28.24
CA SER A 94 17.16 -3.51 -29.36
C SER A 94 15.95 -4.44 -29.47
N CYS A 95 16.15 -5.76 -29.36
CA CYS A 95 15.05 -6.73 -29.39
C CYS A 95 14.08 -6.54 -28.22
N GLU A 96 14.58 -6.34 -27.00
CA GLU A 96 13.74 -6.03 -25.84
C GLU A 96 12.95 -4.74 -26.03
N ARG A 97 13.55 -3.72 -26.66
CA ARG A 97 12.86 -2.47 -26.99
C ARG A 97 11.77 -2.67 -28.04
N ASP A 98 12.05 -3.41 -29.11
CA ASP A 98 11.05 -3.74 -30.13
C ASP A 98 9.90 -4.58 -29.53
N ARG A 99 10.21 -5.51 -28.63
CA ARG A 99 9.22 -6.30 -27.88
C ARG A 99 8.39 -5.41 -26.95
N GLU A 100 9.01 -4.44 -26.30
CA GLU A 100 8.35 -3.48 -25.41
C GLU A 100 7.39 -2.57 -26.20
N ASP A 101 7.72 -2.20 -27.43
CA ASP A 101 6.84 -1.43 -28.31
C ASP A 101 5.67 -2.28 -28.84
N LEU A 102 5.92 -3.55 -29.17
CA LEU A 102 4.92 -4.45 -29.76
C LEU A 102 4.01 -5.13 -28.73
N LYS A 103 4.31 -5.07 -27.43
CA LYS A 103 3.48 -5.71 -26.39
C LYS A 103 2.02 -5.24 -26.40
N GLN A 104 1.78 -3.99 -26.81
CA GLN A 104 0.44 -3.42 -26.91
C GLN A 104 -0.45 -4.18 -27.90
N LEU A 105 0.12 -4.77 -28.95
CA LEU A 105 -0.61 -5.59 -29.90
C LEU A 105 -1.21 -6.82 -29.22
N VAL A 106 -0.43 -7.50 -28.38
CA VAL A 106 -0.88 -8.66 -27.61
C VAL A 106 -1.92 -8.24 -26.56
N GLY A 107 -1.67 -7.14 -25.84
CA GLY A 107 -2.58 -6.60 -24.83
C GLY A 107 -3.93 -6.14 -25.39
N SER A 108 -3.98 -5.68 -26.65
CA SER A 108 -5.21 -5.25 -27.30
C SER A 108 -6.27 -6.36 -27.38
N SER A 109 -5.84 -7.63 -27.48
CA SER A 109 -6.74 -8.78 -27.48
C SER A 109 -7.46 -8.96 -26.14
N LEU A 110 -6.78 -8.72 -25.02
CA LEU A 110 -7.37 -8.77 -23.68
C LEU A 110 -8.35 -7.60 -23.45
N VAL A 111 -8.01 -6.42 -23.94
CA VAL A 111 -8.92 -5.25 -23.94
C VAL A 111 -10.14 -5.51 -24.81
N ARG A 112 -9.98 -6.26 -25.91
CA ARG A 112 -11.13 -6.67 -26.74
C ARG A 112 -12.06 -7.59 -25.96
N LEU A 113 -11.50 -8.62 -25.32
CA LEU A 113 -12.27 -9.56 -24.49
C LEU A 113 -13.06 -8.83 -23.41
N SER A 114 -12.45 -7.86 -22.71
CA SER A 114 -13.11 -7.15 -21.63
C SER A 114 -14.25 -6.21 -22.10
N ASN A 115 -14.21 -5.76 -23.35
CA ASN A 115 -15.21 -4.86 -23.92
C ASN A 115 -16.36 -5.58 -24.65
N MET A 116 -16.38 -6.92 -24.70
CA MET A 116 -17.47 -7.64 -25.36
C MET A 116 -18.76 -7.56 -24.53
N PRO A 117 -19.88 -7.03 -25.07
CA PRO A 117 -21.17 -6.99 -24.36
C PRO A 117 -21.65 -8.32 -23.79
N GLY A 118 -21.37 -9.45 -24.45
CA GLY A 118 -21.71 -10.79 -23.93
C GLY A 118 -20.75 -11.34 -22.85
N MET A 119 -19.77 -10.55 -22.38
CA MET A 119 -18.80 -11.00 -21.37
C MET A 119 -19.42 -10.98 -19.96
N ASP A 120 -19.87 -12.15 -19.51
CA ASP A 120 -20.37 -12.35 -18.16
C ASP A 120 -19.28 -12.79 -17.18
N SER A 121 -19.51 -12.55 -15.89
CA SER A 121 -18.63 -12.99 -14.81
C SER A 121 -18.36 -14.50 -14.81
N ASN A 122 -19.36 -15.33 -15.16
CA ASN A 122 -19.20 -16.79 -15.17
C ASN A 122 -18.31 -17.22 -16.35
N ARG A 123 -18.54 -16.66 -17.55
CA ARG A 123 -17.70 -16.91 -18.74
C ARG A 123 -16.25 -16.49 -18.50
N TYR A 124 -16.06 -15.36 -17.81
CA TYR A 124 -14.73 -14.93 -17.42
C TYR A 124 -14.03 -15.94 -16.50
N GLN A 125 -14.70 -16.44 -15.46
CA GLN A 125 -14.12 -17.37 -14.49
C GLN A 125 -13.86 -18.77 -15.07
N GLU A 126 -14.78 -19.29 -15.88
CA GLU A 126 -14.72 -20.67 -16.36
C GLU A 126 -13.89 -20.82 -17.65
N GLN A 127 -13.95 -19.84 -18.55
CA GLN A 127 -13.36 -19.99 -19.89
C GLN A 127 -12.16 -19.05 -20.12
N VAL A 128 -12.33 -17.76 -19.85
CA VAL A 128 -11.32 -16.74 -20.25
C VAL A 128 -10.13 -16.75 -19.30
N LEU A 129 -10.37 -16.57 -18.01
CA LEU A 129 -9.31 -16.40 -17.03
C LEU A 129 -8.39 -17.62 -16.93
N PRO A 130 -8.89 -18.87 -16.83
CA PRO A 130 -8.01 -20.04 -16.71
C PRO A 130 -7.05 -20.14 -17.89
N ARG A 131 -7.54 -19.93 -19.12
CA ARG A 131 -6.72 -20.00 -20.34
C ARG A 131 -5.69 -18.88 -20.42
N VAL A 132 -6.06 -17.65 -20.04
CA VAL A 132 -5.12 -16.52 -20.03
C VAL A 132 -4.06 -16.70 -18.94
N LEU A 133 -4.43 -17.17 -17.74
CA LEU A 133 -3.49 -17.47 -16.66
C LEU A 133 -2.55 -18.62 -17.02
N GLU A 134 -3.07 -19.66 -17.67
CA GLU A 134 -2.26 -20.75 -18.20
C GLU A 134 -1.20 -20.24 -19.18
N GLN A 135 -1.57 -19.34 -20.10
CA GLN A 135 -0.58 -18.72 -21.00
C GLN A 135 0.46 -17.88 -20.25
N CYS A 136 0.08 -17.20 -19.17
CA CYS A 136 1.04 -16.46 -18.34
C CYS A 136 2.04 -17.40 -17.66
N ILE A 137 1.60 -18.56 -17.15
CA ILE A 137 2.51 -19.51 -16.52
C ILE A 137 3.38 -20.21 -17.57
N ASN A 138 2.79 -20.65 -18.68
CA ASN A 138 3.47 -21.47 -19.69
C ASN A 138 4.42 -20.67 -20.60
N CYS A 139 4.24 -19.34 -20.74
CA CYS A 139 5.12 -18.56 -21.61
C CYS A 139 6.57 -18.48 -21.11
N GLN A 140 6.80 -18.65 -19.80
CA GLN A 140 8.13 -18.67 -19.18
C GLN A 140 9.03 -17.47 -19.57
N ASP A 141 8.43 -16.33 -19.95
CA ASP A 141 9.14 -15.11 -20.35
C ASP A 141 8.85 -13.98 -19.36
N ILE A 142 9.90 -13.34 -18.85
CA ILE A 142 9.82 -12.38 -17.73
C ILE A 142 8.99 -11.15 -18.12
N MET A 143 9.24 -10.61 -19.33
CA MET A 143 8.53 -9.44 -19.86
C MET A 143 7.06 -9.77 -20.11
N ALA A 144 6.79 -10.92 -20.75
CA ALA A 144 5.43 -11.35 -21.04
C ALA A 144 4.61 -11.59 -19.78
N GLN A 145 5.16 -12.30 -18.79
CA GLN A 145 4.51 -12.53 -17.51
C GLN A 145 4.15 -11.22 -16.80
N GLY A 146 5.12 -10.30 -16.71
CA GLY A 146 4.90 -9.01 -16.06
C GLY A 146 3.84 -8.16 -16.76
N TYR A 147 3.91 -8.09 -18.08
CA TYR A 147 2.99 -7.29 -18.88
C TYR A 147 1.58 -7.86 -18.91
N LEU A 148 1.43 -9.16 -19.21
CA LEU A 148 0.12 -9.82 -19.33
C LEU A 148 -0.65 -9.77 -18.02
N MET A 149 0.02 -10.04 -16.89
CA MET A 149 -0.63 -9.92 -15.57
C MET A 149 -1.08 -8.48 -15.28
N GLY A 150 -0.27 -7.49 -15.65
CA GLY A 150 -0.67 -6.09 -15.58
C GLY A 150 -1.86 -5.76 -16.49
N CYS A 151 -1.91 -6.32 -17.69
CA CYS A 151 -3.03 -6.17 -18.62
C CYS A 151 -4.30 -6.81 -18.07
N ILE A 152 -4.24 -8.00 -17.48
CA ILE A 152 -5.41 -8.64 -16.83
C ILE A 152 -5.96 -7.69 -15.77
N ILE A 153 -5.11 -7.20 -14.87
CA ILE A 153 -5.51 -6.29 -13.78
C ILE A 153 -6.06 -4.97 -14.31
N ASN A 154 -5.66 -4.48 -15.48
CA ASN A 154 -6.06 -3.17 -16.00
C ASN A 154 -7.24 -3.23 -16.98
N SER A 155 -7.40 -4.31 -17.75
CA SER A 155 -8.39 -4.42 -18.82
C SER A 155 -9.76 -4.89 -18.34
N PHE A 156 -9.82 -5.82 -17.39
CA PHE A 156 -11.08 -6.40 -16.92
C PHE A 156 -11.71 -5.57 -15.80
N PRO A 157 -13.06 -5.58 -15.63
CA PRO A 157 -13.75 -4.93 -14.52
C PRO A 157 -13.38 -5.45 -13.13
N ASP A 158 -13.60 -4.63 -12.10
CA ASP A 158 -13.30 -4.96 -10.70
C ASP A 158 -14.16 -6.12 -10.16
N ASP A 159 -15.42 -6.21 -10.59
CA ASP A 159 -16.35 -7.26 -10.17
C ASP A 159 -15.85 -8.67 -10.55
N PHE A 160 -15.17 -8.76 -11.70
CA PHE A 160 -14.57 -10.02 -12.16
C PHE A 160 -13.36 -10.39 -11.29
N HIS A 161 -12.51 -9.40 -10.96
CA HIS A 161 -11.35 -9.61 -10.11
C HIS A 161 -11.70 -10.05 -8.70
N LEU A 162 -12.81 -9.57 -8.12
CA LEU A 162 -13.25 -10.00 -6.79
C LEU A 162 -13.58 -11.48 -6.75
N LYS A 163 -14.38 -11.94 -7.71
CA LYS A 163 -14.77 -13.35 -7.78
C LYS A 163 -13.63 -14.26 -8.22
N SER A 164 -12.61 -13.72 -8.88
CA SER A 164 -11.47 -14.49 -9.38
C SER A 164 -10.15 -14.18 -8.66
N LEU A 165 -10.21 -13.64 -7.45
CA LEU A 165 -9.03 -13.15 -6.73
C LEU A 165 -8.05 -14.27 -6.40
N GLU A 166 -8.55 -15.42 -5.92
CA GLU A 166 -7.71 -16.54 -5.52
C GLU A 166 -6.93 -17.18 -6.69
N PRO A 167 -7.56 -17.51 -7.84
CA PRO A 167 -6.81 -17.95 -9.03
C PRO A 167 -5.75 -16.93 -9.48
N LEU A 168 -6.06 -15.64 -9.46
CA LEU A 168 -5.15 -14.58 -9.86
C LEU A 168 -3.93 -14.49 -8.92
N LEU A 169 -4.15 -14.45 -7.61
CA LEU A 169 -3.08 -14.39 -6.60
C LEU A 169 -2.24 -15.67 -6.56
N SER A 170 -2.88 -16.83 -6.73
CA SER A 170 -2.19 -18.13 -6.87
C SER A 170 -1.25 -18.12 -8.07
N THR A 171 -1.68 -17.52 -9.19
CA THR A 171 -0.86 -17.42 -10.40
C THR A 171 0.32 -16.47 -10.22
N ILE A 172 0.13 -15.33 -9.53
CA ILE A 172 1.23 -14.40 -9.18
C ILE A 172 2.34 -15.12 -8.40
N SER A 173 1.97 -16.07 -7.54
CA SER A 173 2.92 -16.87 -6.76
C SER A 173 3.70 -17.90 -7.61
N LYS A 174 3.19 -18.26 -8.78
CA LYS A 174 3.82 -19.23 -9.71
C LYS A 174 4.66 -18.57 -10.80
N LEU A 175 4.70 -17.23 -10.86
CA LEU A 175 5.51 -16.50 -11.85
C LEU A 175 7.01 -16.69 -11.59
N LYS A 176 7.82 -16.49 -12.63
CA LYS A 176 9.28 -16.52 -12.48
C LYS A 176 9.76 -15.53 -11.40
N PRO A 177 10.81 -15.86 -10.64
CA PRO A 177 11.22 -15.05 -9.50
C PRO A 177 11.69 -13.65 -9.94
N GLN A 178 12.31 -13.54 -11.12
CA GLN A 178 12.74 -12.27 -11.74
C GLN A 178 11.57 -11.33 -12.15
N VAL A 179 10.34 -11.84 -12.26
CA VAL A 179 9.17 -10.99 -12.53
C VAL A 179 8.87 -10.14 -11.30
N ASN A 180 8.71 -8.82 -11.51
CA ASN A 180 8.34 -7.89 -10.45
C ASN A 180 6.88 -8.08 -10.00
N ALA A 181 6.66 -9.12 -9.20
CA ALA A 181 5.36 -9.47 -8.63
C ALA A 181 4.84 -8.39 -7.68
N ASN A 182 5.74 -7.67 -7.00
CA ASN A 182 5.42 -6.57 -6.10
C ASN A 182 4.65 -5.46 -6.82
N ARG A 183 5.11 -5.04 -8.01
CA ARG A 183 4.42 -4.03 -8.82
C ARG A 183 3.01 -4.48 -9.24
N ILE A 184 2.86 -5.76 -9.59
CA ILE A 184 1.58 -6.36 -9.97
C ILE A 184 0.62 -6.35 -8.77
N LEU A 185 1.08 -6.81 -7.60
CA LEU A 185 0.31 -6.83 -6.36
C LEU A 185 -0.11 -5.42 -5.91
N VAL A 186 0.82 -4.46 -5.93
CA VAL A 186 0.53 -3.06 -5.59
C VAL A 186 -0.50 -2.46 -6.55
N SER A 187 -0.43 -2.78 -7.85
CA SER A 187 -1.43 -2.34 -8.83
C SER A 187 -2.82 -2.92 -8.55
N LEU A 188 -2.89 -4.22 -8.22
CA LEU A 188 -4.14 -4.89 -7.84
C LEU A 188 -4.72 -4.27 -6.57
N MET A 189 -3.91 -4.09 -5.52
CA MET A 189 -4.33 -3.49 -4.26
C MET A 189 -4.90 -2.08 -4.46
N LYS A 190 -4.19 -1.20 -5.19
CA LYS A 190 -4.66 0.17 -5.49
C LYS A 190 -5.94 0.19 -6.30
N ARG A 191 -6.13 -0.80 -7.17
CA ARG A 191 -7.35 -0.93 -7.97
C ARG A 191 -8.53 -1.36 -7.10
N LEU A 192 -8.36 -2.40 -6.29
CA LEU A 192 -9.36 -2.87 -5.33
C LEU A 192 -9.70 -1.80 -4.28
N GLU A 193 -8.70 -1.05 -3.80
CA GLU A 193 -8.89 0.08 -2.88
C GLU A 193 -9.85 1.12 -3.46
N ARG A 194 -9.61 1.56 -4.70
CA ARG A 194 -10.48 2.52 -5.39
C ARG A 194 -11.89 1.98 -5.57
N PHE A 195 -12.03 0.70 -5.90
CA PHE A 195 -13.32 0.05 -6.04
C PHE A 195 -14.10 -0.01 -4.73
N LEU A 196 -13.45 -0.45 -3.64
CA LEU A 196 -14.06 -0.55 -2.32
C LEU A 196 -14.48 0.83 -1.80
N LEU A 197 -13.61 1.84 -1.93
CA LEU A 197 -13.93 3.22 -1.54
C LEU A 197 -15.10 3.80 -2.34
N ARG A 198 -15.16 3.52 -3.66
CA ARG A 198 -16.30 3.93 -4.50
C ARG A 198 -17.61 3.27 -4.05
N ASN A 199 -17.56 1.99 -3.69
CA ASN A 199 -18.77 1.28 -3.26
C ASN A 199 -19.19 1.63 -1.83
N VAL A 200 -18.25 1.98 -0.94
CA VAL A 200 -18.57 2.60 0.36
C VAL A 200 -19.32 3.90 0.15
N PHE A 201 -18.87 4.75 -0.79
CA PHE A 201 -19.54 6.03 -1.10
C PHE A 201 -20.89 5.87 -1.81
N LYS A 202 -21.07 4.85 -2.66
CA LYS A 202 -22.39 4.54 -3.27
C LYS A 202 -23.39 4.02 -2.23
N GLY A 203 -22.93 3.28 -1.23
CA GLY A 203 -23.75 2.77 -0.14
C GLY A 203 -24.38 3.86 0.74
N SER A 204 -23.79 5.07 0.79
CA SER A 204 -24.33 6.20 1.56
C SER A 204 -25.46 6.99 0.87
N TYR A 205 -25.74 6.75 -0.43
CA TYR A 205 -26.73 7.52 -1.20
C TYR A 205 -27.85 6.68 -1.85
N SER A 206 -27.85 5.34 -1.74
CA SER A 206 -28.82 4.49 -2.44
C SER A 206 -29.69 3.65 -1.49
N SER A 207 -30.93 4.11 -1.32
CA SER A 207 -32.03 3.49 -0.58
C SER A 207 -32.85 2.47 -1.41
N GLU A 208 -32.28 1.87 -2.47
CA GLU A 208 -33.02 0.90 -3.28
C GLU A 208 -32.39 -0.50 -3.24
N SER A 209 -33.25 -1.48 -2.90
CA SER A 209 -33.12 -2.95 -3.00
C SER A 209 -32.09 -3.64 -2.08
N GLN A 210 -32.60 -4.33 -1.05
CA GLN A 210 -31.83 -5.04 -0.02
C GLN A 210 -31.29 -6.42 -0.44
N GLU A 211 -31.72 -7.02 -1.55
CA GLU A 211 -31.34 -8.42 -1.87
C GLU A 211 -29.91 -8.61 -2.41
N GLY A 212 -29.23 -7.54 -2.86
CA GLY A 212 -27.85 -7.60 -3.34
C GLY A 212 -26.78 -7.20 -2.32
N LYS A 213 -27.18 -6.70 -1.13
CA LYS A 213 -26.25 -6.15 -0.13
C LYS A 213 -25.51 -7.24 0.64
N GLU A 214 -26.13 -8.38 0.90
CA GLU A 214 -25.56 -9.40 1.81
C GLU A 214 -24.36 -10.15 1.20
N LYS A 215 -24.43 -10.58 -0.07
CA LYS A 215 -23.30 -11.29 -0.71
C LYS A 215 -22.04 -10.44 -0.88
N HIS A 216 -22.20 -9.14 -1.16
CA HIS A 216 -21.06 -8.23 -1.33
C HIS A 216 -20.42 -7.78 -0.01
N ILE A 217 -21.07 -7.97 1.14
CA ILE A 217 -20.53 -7.63 2.46
C ILE A 217 -19.68 -8.77 3.00
N GLU A 218 -20.08 -10.04 2.80
CA GLU A 218 -19.29 -11.21 3.20
C GLU A 218 -17.99 -11.33 2.40
N ASP A 219 -18.03 -11.03 1.10
CA ASP A 219 -16.84 -11.00 0.24
C ASP A 219 -15.85 -9.90 0.63
N ARG A 220 -16.29 -8.79 1.24
CA ARG A 220 -15.36 -7.72 1.65
C ARG A 220 -14.40 -8.22 2.71
N ASP A 221 -14.92 -8.87 3.73
CA ASP A 221 -14.12 -9.29 4.88
C ASP A 221 -13.10 -10.38 4.56
N SER A 222 -13.28 -11.13 3.47
CA SER A 222 -12.37 -12.19 3.03
C SER A 222 -11.21 -11.68 2.15
N ILE A 223 -11.34 -10.51 1.50
CA ILE A 223 -10.31 -9.97 0.58
C ILE A 223 -8.98 -9.73 1.29
N PHE A 224 -9.01 -9.10 2.48
CA PHE A 224 -7.79 -8.74 3.18
C PHE A 224 -6.98 -9.97 3.62
N PRO A 225 -7.57 -10.99 4.29
CA PRO A 225 -6.87 -12.23 4.61
C PRO A 225 -6.27 -12.93 3.38
N LEU A 226 -6.99 -12.96 2.26
CA LEU A 226 -6.50 -13.55 1.02
C LEU A 226 -5.29 -12.78 0.47
N LEU A 227 -5.38 -11.45 0.40
CA LEU A 227 -4.27 -10.60 -0.03
C LEU A 227 -3.06 -10.79 0.89
N HIS A 228 -3.25 -10.74 2.20
CA HIS A 228 -2.17 -10.90 3.18
C HIS A 228 -1.49 -12.28 3.09
N ARG A 229 -2.27 -13.35 2.94
CA ARG A 229 -1.73 -14.72 2.77
C ARG A 229 -0.88 -14.82 1.52
N HIS A 230 -1.39 -14.37 0.38
CA HIS A 230 -0.67 -14.49 -0.88
C HIS A 230 0.50 -13.52 -1.00
N THR A 231 0.41 -12.32 -0.44
CA THR A 231 1.57 -11.41 -0.36
C THR A 231 2.66 -12.04 0.50
N ALA A 232 2.31 -12.62 1.65
CA ALA A 232 3.30 -13.30 2.49
C ALA A 232 4.00 -14.45 1.76
N LEU A 233 3.25 -15.27 1.01
CA LEU A 233 3.80 -16.36 0.19
C LEU A 233 4.77 -15.84 -0.89
N VAL A 234 4.34 -14.85 -1.67
CA VAL A 234 5.16 -14.25 -2.75
C VAL A 234 6.43 -13.62 -2.17
N LEU A 235 6.30 -12.92 -1.04
CA LEU A 235 7.43 -12.26 -0.40
C LEU A 235 8.42 -13.30 0.17
N HIS A 236 7.96 -14.29 0.92
CA HIS A 236 8.84 -15.37 1.43
C HIS A 236 9.60 -16.09 0.32
N GLN A 237 8.95 -16.40 -0.81
CA GLN A 237 9.59 -17.06 -1.94
C GLN A 237 10.63 -16.17 -2.63
N LYS A 238 10.37 -14.86 -2.73
CA LYS A 238 11.20 -13.92 -3.51
C LYS A 238 12.17 -13.09 -2.66
N MET A 239 12.22 -13.32 -1.34
CA MET A 239 13.08 -12.61 -0.39
C MET A 239 14.59 -12.68 -0.71
N ALA A 240 15.07 -13.70 -1.41
CA ALA A 240 16.48 -13.85 -1.73
C ALA A 240 16.93 -13.00 -2.94
N GLU A 241 16.00 -12.66 -3.84
CA GLU A 241 16.33 -12.00 -5.11
C GLU A 241 15.91 -10.52 -5.17
N LEU A 242 14.90 -10.12 -4.38
CA LEU A 242 14.34 -8.78 -4.43
C LEU A 242 15.00 -7.81 -3.43
N PRO A 243 15.13 -6.51 -3.78
CA PRO A 243 15.60 -5.51 -2.84
C PRO A 243 14.56 -5.33 -1.72
N LEU A 244 15.02 -5.24 -0.46
CA LEU A 244 14.19 -5.02 0.72
C LEU A 244 13.19 -3.86 0.56
N ARG A 245 13.60 -2.81 -0.17
CA ARG A 245 12.74 -1.66 -0.47
C ARG A 245 11.40 -2.08 -1.09
N ASP A 246 11.44 -2.93 -2.11
CA ASP A 246 10.24 -3.26 -2.89
C ASP A 246 9.30 -4.17 -2.09
N ILE A 247 9.87 -5.00 -1.22
CA ILE A 247 9.15 -5.81 -0.23
C ILE A 247 8.39 -4.88 0.73
N LEU A 248 9.10 -3.91 1.33
CA LEU A 248 8.49 -2.95 2.24
C LEU A 248 7.47 -2.02 1.55
N GLU A 249 7.66 -1.70 0.26
CA GLU A 249 6.67 -0.93 -0.52
C GLU A 249 5.38 -1.73 -0.75
N THR A 250 5.47 -3.05 -0.92
CA THR A 250 4.30 -3.94 -1.04
C THR A 250 3.54 -4.02 0.28
N GLU A 251 4.27 -4.18 1.39
CA GLU A 251 3.68 -4.14 2.73
C GLU A 251 3.06 -2.78 3.05
N ALA A 252 3.67 -1.68 2.60
CA ALA A 252 3.10 -0.35 2.77
C ALA A 252 1.80 -0.17 1.98
N ALA A 253 1.72 -0.75 0.78
CA ALA A 253 0.48 -0.77 0.00
C ALA A 253 -0.60 -1.63 0.68
N LEU A 254 -0.24 -2.80 1.23
CA LEU A 254 -1.16 -3.65 1.97
C LEU A 254 -1.67 -2.97 3.26
N LEU A 255 -0.79 -2.28 3.97
CA LEU A 255 -1.15 -1.50 5.15
C LEU A 255 -2.09 -0.35 4.79
N THR A 256 -1.79 0.40 3.73
CA THR A 256 -2.65 1.47 3.22
C THR A 256 -4.02 0.93 2.82
N PHE A 257 -4.06 -0.23 2.16
CA PHE A 257 -5.29 -0.90 1.79
C PHE A 257 -6.10 -1.28 3.03
N GLY A 258 -5.45 -1.90 4.04
CA GLY A 258 -6.09 -2.29 5.30
C GLY A 258 -6.65 -1.09 6.07
N THR A 259 -5.88 -0.01 6.22
CA THR A 259 -6.29 1.18 6.98
C THR A 259 -7.41 1.96 6.30
N ARG A 260 -7.42 2.05 4.97
CA ARG A 260 -8.44 2.80 4.22
C ARG A 260 -9.71 2.00 3.97
N CYS A 261 -9.60 0.68 3.75
CA CYS A 261 -10.76 -0.17 3.46
C CYS A 261 -11.43 -0.71 4.73
N TYR A 262 -10.65 -0.92 5.82
CA TYR A 262 -11.12 -1.53 7.07
C TYR A 262 -10.68 -0.73 8.32
N PRO A 263 -11.12 0.53 8.49
CA PRO A 263 -10.66 1.39 9.60
C PRO A 263 -11.00 0.83 11.00
N GLU A 264 -12.08 0.05 11.12
CA GLU A 264 -12.53 -0.52 12.40
C GLU A 264 -11.71 -1.76 12.83
N LYS A 265 -11.05 -2.46 11.89
CA LYS A 265 -10.38 -3.74 12.15
C LYS A 265 -8.88 -3.54 12.41
N LEU A 266 -8.57 -3.18 13.65
CA LEU A 266 -7.19 -2.99 14.15
C LEU A 266 -6.31 -4.27 14.09
N SER A 267 -6.93 -5.45 14.09
CA SER A 267 -6.21 -6.74 14.00
C SER A 267 -5.43 -6.88 12.70
N TYR A 268 -6.02 -6.48 11.57
CA TYR A 268 -5.40 -6.54 10.25
C TYR A 268 -4.16 -5.66 10.15
N VAL A 269 -4.22 -4.48 10.77
CA VAL A 269 -3.07 -3.57 10.88
C VAL A 269 -1.98 -4.23 11.72
N ASP A 270 -2.31 -4.84 12.86
CA ASP A 270 -1.32 -5.51 13.71
C ASP A 270 -0.67 -6.72 13.03
N ASP A 271 -1.42 -7.49 12.24
CA ASP A 271 -0.90 -8.66 11.51
C ASP A 271 0.10 -8.24 10.41
N VAL A 272 -0.17 -7.17 9.67
CA VAL A 272 0.78 -6.58 8.70
C VAL A 272 2.02 -6.03 9.41
N LEU A 273 1.84 -5.35 10.55
CA LEU A 273 2.99 -4.88 11.34
C LEU A 273 3.79 -6.05 11.93
N ARG A 274 3.16 -7.16 12.33
CA ARG A 274 3.84 -8.38 12.77
C ARG A 274 4.68 -8.98 11.65
N PHE A 275 4.11 -9.07 10.45
CA PHE A 275 4.80 -9.61 9.29
C PHE A 275 6.00 -8.73 8.89
N THR A 276 5.84 -7.41 8.86
CA THR A 276 6.96 -6.48 8.60
C THR A 276 8.08 -6.59 9.64
N VAL A 277 7.78 -6.80 10.92
CA VAL A 277 8.81 -7.06 11.96
C VAL A 277 9.57 -8.35 11.66
N GLN A 278 8.89 -9.42 11.25
CA GLN A 278 9.53 -10.69 10.91
C GLN A 278 10.46 -10.54 9.70
N ILE A 279 10.00 -9.83 8.65
CA ILE A 279 10.81 -9.53 7.47
C ILE A 279 12.10 -8.79 7.87
N LEU A 280 11.96 -7.76 8.71
CA LEU A 280 13.09 -6.93 9.13
C LEU A 280 14.07 -7.68 10.04
N ALA A 281 13.58 -8.56 10.92
CA ALA A 281 14.42 -9.41 11.75
C ALA A 281 15.26 -10.37 10.90
N VAL A 282 14.65 -11.01 9.89
CA VAL A 282 15.36 -11.90 8.96
C VAL A 282 16.41 -11.16 8.14
N ASP A 283 16.13 -9.90 7.73
CA ASP A 283 17.09 -9.07 6.99
C ASP A 283 18.26 -8.61 7.87
N GLU A 284 18.00 -8.28 9.14
CA GLU A 284 19.03 -7.91 10.12
C GLU A 284 19.98 -9.09 10.40
N GLU A 285 19.45 -10.31 10.55
CA GLU A 285 20.25 -11.54 10.68
C GLU A 285 21.12 -11.82 9.44
N ARG A 286 20.67 -11.39 8.25
CA ARG A 286 21.43 -11.49 6.99
C ARG A 286 22.52 -10.41 6.84
N GLY A 287 22.71 -9.56 7.84
CA GLY A 287 23.71 -8.48 7.82
C GLY A 287 23.27 -7.26 7.01
N GLY A 288 21.98 -7.14 6.70
CA GLY A 288 21.40 -6.03 5.94
C GLY A 288 21.48 -4.72 6.72
N ARG A 289 22.45 -3.84 6.38
CA ARG A 289 22.37 -2.44 6.81
C ARG A 289 21.13 -1.82 6.15
N LEU A 290 20.09 -1.57 6.94
CA LEU A 290 18.92 -0.77 6.54
C LEU A 290 19.36 0.46 5.75
N THR A 291 19.19 0.40 4.43
CA THR A 291 19.53 1.52 3.55
C THR A 291 18.69 2.74 3.92
N GLN A 292 19.20 3.95 3.71
CA GLN A 292 18.44 5.18 4.01
C GLN A 292 17.07 5.21 3.30
N ARG A 293 16.98 4.59 2.13
CA ARG A 293 15.72 4.43 1.38
C ARG A 293 14.74 3.47 2.08
N ALA A 294 15.20 2.34 2.59
CA ALA A 294 14.38 1.40 3.37
C ALA A 294 13.87 2.05 4.66
N LYS A 295 14.71 2.82 5.38
CA LYS A 295 14.30 3.61 6.55
C LYS A 295 13.18 4.61 6.22
N GLY A 296 13.22 5.21 5.03
CA GLY A 296 12.13 6.08 4.55
C GLY A 296 10.81 5.34 4.31
N VAL A 297 10.86 4.08 3.84
CA VAL A 297 9.66 3.24 3.68
C VAL A 297 9.12 2.80 5.05
N VAL A 298 9.97 2.39 5.98
CA VAL A 298 9.58 2.06 7.37
C VAL A 298 8.94 3.26 8.05
N ARG A 299 9.45 4.47 7.84
CA ARG A 299 8.80 5.70 8.33
C ARG A 299 7.40 5.85 7.76
N ARG A 300 7.22 5.67 6.44
CA ARG A 300 5.89 5.72 5.81
C ARG A 300 4.95 4.65 6.39
N LEU A 301 5.43 3.42 6.60
CA LEU A 301 4.68 2.34 7.24
C LEU A 301 4.18 2.72 8.64
N LEU A 302 4.93 3.52 9.39
CA LEU A 302 4.51 4.00 10.71
C LEU A 302 3.55 5.19 10.59
N THR A 303 3.71 6.08 9.61
CA THR A 303 2.86 7.27 9.42
C THR A 303 1.48 6.96 8.83
N ILE A 304 1.39 6.04 7.87
CA ILE A 304 0.12 5.67 7.19
C ILE A 304 -1.00 5.30 8.17
N PRO A 305 -0.80 4.37 9.12
CA PRO A 305 -1.87 4.02 10.05
C PRO A 305 -2.17 5.22 10.97
N LEU A 306 -1.15 5.96 11.42
CA LEU A 306 -1.34 7.12 12.32
C LEU A 306 -2.30 8.16 11.74
N GLU A 307 -2.17 8.47 10.44
CA GLU A 307 -3.06 9.41 9.74
C GLU A 307 -4.50 8.92 9.64
N ALA A 308 -4.72 7.61 9.59
CA ALA A 308 -6.04 7.02 9.34
C ALA A 308 -6.82 6.66 10.62
N ILE A 309 -6.13 6.20 11.68
CA ILE A 309 -6.77 5.61 12.88
C ILE A 309 -6.44 6.41 14.16
N GLY A 310 -5.45 7.31 14.12
CA GLY A 310 -5.05 8.13 15.26
C GLY A 310 -4.43 7.32 16.41
N LEU A 311 -4.68 7.74 17.67
CA LEU A 311 -3.99 7.19 18.85
C LEU A 311 -4.33 5.74 19.21
N LYS A 312 -5.37 5.13 18.62
CA LYS A 312 -5.70 3.71 18.83
C LYS A 312 -4.55 2.78 18.42
N ILE A 313 -3.68 3.22 17.51
CA ILE A 313 -2.50 2.48 17.05
C ILE A 313 -1.44 2.32 18.13
N LEU A 314 -1.36 3.24 19.10
CA LEU A 314 -0.41 3.14 20.20
C LEU A 314 -0.72 1.97 21.15
N SER A 315 -1.88 1.32 20.99
CA SER A 315 -2.21 0.07 21.70
C SER A 315 -1.65 -1.18 21.01
N LEU A 316 -1.14 -1.07 19.78
CA LEU A 316 -0.64 -2.21 19.01
C LEU A 316 0.72 -2.68 19.50
N ARG A 317 0.87 -4.00 19.66
CA ARG A 317 2.07 -4.62 20.24
C ARG A 317 3.27 -4.53 19.31
N HIS A 318 3.04 -4.70 18.01
CA HIS A 318 4.10 -4.77 17.01
C HIS A 318 4.57 -3.38 16.55
N TYR A 319 3.77 -2.33 16.79
CA TYR A 319 4.13 -0.95 16.49
C TYR A 319 5.37 -0.49 17.27
N HIS A 320 5.47 -0.85 18.55
CA HIS A 320 6.66 -0.54 19.37
C HIS A 320 7.92 -1.24 18.86
N ARG A 321 7.79 -2.50 18.41
CA ARG A 321 8.93 -3.28 17.89
C ARG A 321 9.50 -2.64 16.62
N LEU A 322 8.64 -2.18 15.71
CA LEU A 322 9.07 -1.49 14.47
C LEU A 322 9.85 -0.20 14.74
N LEU A 323 9.50 0.55 15.79
CA LEU A 323 10.23 1.75 16.18
C LEU A 323 11.66 1.47 16.64
N MET A 324 11.92 0.30 17.22
CA MET A 324 13.27 -0.05 17.68
C MET A 324 14.24 -0.23 16.51
N PHE A 325 13.77 -0.78 15.38
CA PHE A 325 14.57 -0.93 14.15
C PHE A 325 14.93 0.42 13.50
N LEU A 326 14.22 1.50 13.83
CA LEU A 326 14.53 2.82 13.33
C LEU A 326 15.70 3.41 14.13
N GLY A 327 16.69 4.02 13.46
CA GLY A 327 17.79 4.72 14.13
C GLY A 327 17.31 5.92 14.96
N PRO A 328 18.15 6.49 15.86
CA PRO A 328 17.73 7.55 16.79
C PRO A 328 17.21 8.82 16.11
N ALA A 329 17.71 9.15 14.91
CA ALA A 329 17.19 10.27 14.12
C ALA A 329 15.77 9.99 13.56
N GLY A 330 15.52 8.79 13.03
CA GLY A 330 14.20 8.45 12.50
C GLY A 330 13.14 8.26 13.60
N ARG A 331 13.52 7.78 14.79
CA ARG A 331 12.62 7.73 15.95
C ARG A 331 12.18 9.13 16.36
N ARG A 332 13.08 10.12 16.33
CA ARG A 332 12.76 11.53 16.59
C ARG A 332 11.74 12.07 15.59
N ASP A 333 12.00 11.92 14.29
CA ASP A 333 11.08 12.36 13.23
C ASP A 333 9.69 11.73 13.37
N THR A 334 9.62 10.44 13.70
CA THR A 334 8.35 9.72 13.84
C THR A 334 7.60 10.18 15.09
N ALA A 335 8.30 10.41 16.20
CA ALA A 335 7.73 10.98 17.42
C ALA A 335 7.14 12.38 17.18
N VAL A 336 7.83 13.22 16.42
CA VAL A 336 7.34 14.57 16.06
C VAL A 336 6.10 14.49 15.19
N THR A 337 6.07 13.54 14.26
CA THR A 337 4.88 13.27 13.43
C THR A 337 3.71 12.79 14.28
N ILE A 338 3.94 11.92 15.27
CA ILE A 338 2.92 11.51 16.26
C ILE A 338 2.40 12.73 17.02
N CYS A 339 3.29 13.59 17.54
CA CYS A 339 2.88 14.84 18.21
C CYS A 339 2.02 15.71 17.29
N ALA A 340 2.40 15.84 16.01
CA ALA A 340 1.65 16.62 15.04
C ALA A 340 0.24 16.11 14.81
N MET A 341 0.06 14.79 14.74
CA MET A 341 -1.28 14.20 14.58
C MET A 341 -2.13 14.37 15.83
N VAL A 342 -1.56 14.17 17.03
CA VAL A 342 -2.27 14.41 18.30
C VAL A 342 -2.75 15.86 18.39
N VAL A 343 -1.91 16.81 17.97
CA VAL A 343 -2.25 18.23 17.95
C VAL A 343 -3.33 18.55 16.92
N LYS A 344 -3.26 17.94 15.73
CA LYS A 344 -4.24 18.14 14.66
C LYS A 344 -5.63 17.61 15.04
N ASP A 345 -5.68 16.44 15.66
CA ASP A 345 -6.93 15.75 16.00
C ASP A 345 -7.54 16.25 17.32
N ASN A 346 -6.88 17.18 18.03
CA ASN A 346 -7.29 17.71 19.34
C ASN A 346 -7.74 16.64 20.34
N ILE A 347 -7.06 15.49 20.35
CA ILE A 347 -7.51 14.35 21.16
C ILE A 347 -7.27 14.68 22.64
N PRO A 348 -8.32 14.69 23.49
CA PRO A 348 -8.14 14.94 24.91
C PRO A 348 -7.32 13.81 25.53
N LEU A 349 -6.16 14.16 26.10
CA LEU A 349 -5.33 13.26 26.90
C LEU A 349 -5.94 13.14 28.30
N ASP A 350 -7.02 12.37 28.38
CA ASP A 350 -7.87 12.20 29.56
C ASP A 350 -7.34 11.17 30.57
N SER A 351 -6.48 10.23 30.14
CA SER A 351 -6.02 9.13 30.98
C SER A 351 -4.50 9.09 31.16
N VAL A 352 -4.08 8.85 32.40
CA VAL A 352 -2.67 8.62 32.78
C VAL A 352 -2.05 7.47 31.98
N SER A 353 -2.81 6.41 31.70
CA SER A 353 -2.33 5.26 30.91
C SER A 353 -2.07 5.62 29.45
N LYS A 354 -2.92 6.46 28.84
CA LYS A 354 -2.71 6.96 27.47
C LYS A 354 -1.49 7.87 27.41
N LEU A 355 -1.30 8.69 28.45
CA LEU A 355 -0.16 9.59 28.58
C LEU A 355 1.17 8.83 28.73
N ASP A 356 1.25 7.83 29.61
CA ASP A 356 2.47 7.03 29.80
C ASP A 356 2.85 6.24 28.53
N LYS A 357 1.85 5.70 27.83
CA LYS A 357 2.08 5.04 26.52
C LYS A 357 2.63 6.03 25.50
N LEU A 358 2.00 7.20 25.37
CA LEU A 358 2.45 8.25 24.47
C LEU A 358 3.89 8.70 24.79
N PHE A 359 4.24 8.86 26.06
CA PHE A 359 5.61 9.22 26.47
C PHE A 359 6.64 8.14 26.18
N THR A 360 6.27 6.86 26.21
CA THR A 360 7.15 5.77 25.76
C THR A 360 7.53 5.93 24.28
N TYR A 361 6.63 6.47 23.46
CA TYR A 361 6.87 6.71 22.03
C TYR A 361 7.54 8.05 21.73
N ILE A 362 7.30 9.06 22.57
CA ILE A 362 7.89 10.41 22.45
C ILE A 362 9.23 10.51 23.19
N GLU A 363 9.62 9.50 23.97
CA GLU A 363 10.90 9.43 24.69
C GLU A 363 12.10 9.86 23.82
N PRO A 364 12.25 9.46 22.54
CA PRO A 364 13.38 9.89 21.71
C PRO A 364 13.37 11.39 21.37
N ALA A 365 12.20 12.03 21.34
CA ALA A 365 12.04 13.46 21.10
C ALA A 365 12.12 14.31 22.39
N VAL A 366 11.94 13.68 23.56
CA VAL A 366 12.01 14.34 24.87
C VAL A 366 13.37 14.14 25.52
N ARG A 367 13.93 12.93 25.52
CA ARG A 367 15.26 12.64 26.07
C ARG A 367 16.34 12.95 25.04
N ASP A 368 17.43 13.56 25.49
CA ASP A 368 18.65 13.61 24.71
C ASP A 368 19.18 12.18 24.67
N VAL A 369 19.19 11.56 23.49
CA VAL A 369 20.07 10.41 23.28
C VAL A 369 21.46 10.96 23.52
N LYS A 370 22.10 10.57 24.63
CA LYS A 370 23.54 10.76 24.79
C LYS A 370 24.13 10.10 23.55
N GLU A 371 24.66 10.90 22.64
CA GLU A 371 25.54 10.39 21.61
C GLU A 371 26.68 9.73 22.38
N ASP A 372 26.65 8.40 22.46
CA ASP A 372 27.77 7.63 22.94
C ASP A 372 28.94 8.00 22.03
N THR A 373 29.87 8.72 22.63
CA THR A 373 31.27 8.81 22.25
C THR A 373 31.72 7.48 21.68
N HIS A 374 31.91 7.38 20.36
CA HIS A 374 32.96 6.61 19.66
C HIS A 374 32.69 6.58 18.15
N SER A 375 33.06 7.65 17.46
CA SER A 375 33.69 7.56 16.13
C SER A 375 34.48 8.85 15.86
N GLU A 376 35.73 8.82 16.30
CA GLU A 376 36.93 9.39 15.69
C GLU A 376 36.73 10.47 14.61
N HIS A 377 36.84 11.74 15.02
CA HIS A 377 38.03 12.54 14.71
C HIS A 377 38.09 13.74 15.64
N ARG A 378 39.09 13.72 16.53
CA ARG A 378 39.55 14.90 17.24
C ARG A 378 40.08 15.91 16.22
N SER A 379 39.53 17.11 16.26
CA SER A 379 40.33 18.33 16.11
C SER A 379 40.14 19.15 17.37
N ALA A 380 41.27 19.51 17.98
CA ALA A 380 41.40 20.23 19.23
C ALA A 380 40.80 21.66 19.16
N PRO A 381 40.69 22.37 20.29
CA PRO A 381 39.80 23.50 20.46
C PRO A 381 40.44 24.78 19.91
N THR A 382 39.83 25.36 18.88
CA THR A 382 40.11 26.75 18.51
C THR A 382 38.93 27.60 18.96
N GLN A 383 39.22 28.50 19.88
CA GLN A 383 38.35 29.60 20.28
C GLN A 383 38.08 30.46 19.05
N ASP A 384 36.82 30.54 18.62
CA ASP A 384 36.33 31.62 17.75
C ASP A 384 34.84 31.89 18.04
N PRO A 385 34.50 33.05 18.66
CA PRO A 385 33.14 33.40 19.07
C PRO A 385 32.38 34.16 17.95
N SER A 386 32.26 33.57 16.75
CA SER A 386 31.62 34.30 15.62
C SER A 386 31.04 33.44 14.49
N SER A 387 30.69 32.18 14.74
CA SER A 387 29.82 31.43 13.81
C SER A 387 28.43 31.23 14.43
N THR A 388 27.58 32.23 14.21
CA THR A 388 26.12 32.12 14.30
C THR A 388 25.67 30.99 13.35
N SER A 389 25.64 29.77 13.88
CA SER A 389 24.97 28.64 13.24
C SER A 389 23.48 29.00 13.18
N LEU A 390 22.90 28.88 11.98
CA LEU A 390 21.48 29.08 11.73
C LEU A 390 20.67 28.43 12.87
N PRO A 391 19.63 29.09 13.42
CA PRO A 391 18.75 28.43 14.38
C PRO A 391 18.25 27.14 13.72
N ASP A 392 18.46 26.01 14.40
CA ASP A 392 18.01 24.69 13.94
C ASP A 392 16.48 24.72 13.85
N LYS A 393 15.92 25.25 12.75
CA LYS A 393 14.47 25.37 12.52
C LYS A 393 13.72 24.06 12.74
N LYS A 394 14.42 22.93 12.54
CA LYS A 394 13.93 21.59 12.86
C LYS A 394 13.77 21.42 14.37
N PHE A 395 14.80 21.70 15.16
CA PHE A 395 14.75 21.63 16.61
C PHE A 395 13.67 22.57 17.20
N ASP A 396 13.56 23.79 16.70
CA ASP A 396 12.54 24.74 17.16
C ASP A 396 11.12 24.22 16.86
N HIS A 397 10.90 23.66 15.66
CA HIS A 397 9.63 23.05 15.30
C HIS A 397 9.32 21.81 16.17
N GLU A 398 10.30 20.95 16.44
CA GLU A 398 10.13 19.80 17.34
C GLU A 398 9.66 20.24 18.73
N GLN A 399 10.33 21.27 19.30
CA GLN A 399 9.99 21.78 20.62
C GLN A 399 8.65 22.53 20.64
N GLU A 400 8.29 23.21 19.55
CA GLU A 400 6.97 23.82 19.38
C GLU A 400 5.86 22.75 19.38
N MET A 401 6.07 21.62 18.71
CA MET A 401 5.08 20.53 18.68
C MET A 401 4.92 19.87 20.05
N VAL A 402 6.01 19.69 20.80
CA VAL A 402 5.95 19.23 22.19
C VAL A 402 5.25 20.28 23.08
N ALA A 403 5.53 21.57 22.88
CA ALA A 403 4.85 22.68 23.56
C ALA A 403 3.32 22.66 23.35
N ARG A 404 2.89 22.43 22.10
CA ARG A 404 1.47 22.31 21.73
C ARG A 404 0.83 21.05 22.29
N LEU A 405 1.55 19.92 22.35
CA LEU A 405 1.05 18.71 23.00
C LEU A 405 0.70 18.96 24.46
N MET A 406 1.51 19.77 25.17
CA MET A 406 1.25 20.08 26.57
C MET A 406 0.04 20.99 26.79
N SER A 407 -0.31 21.86 25.85
CA SER A 407 -1.50 22.71 25.95
C SER A 407 -2.81 21.94 25.73
N LEU A 408 -2.74 20.73 25.16
CA LEU A 408 -3.86 19.81 24.91
C LEU A 408 -4.22 18.92 26.10
N ILE A 409 -3.39 18.90 27.16
CA ILE A 409 -3.67 18.12 28.37
C ILE A 409 -4.73 18.86 29.18
N ARG A 410 -5.98 18.44 29.04
CA ARG A 410 -7.13 18.95 29.80
C ARG A 410 -7.99 17.78 30.23
N HIS A 411 -8.22 17.68 31.54
CA HIS A 411 -9.16 16.72 32.12
C HIS A 411 -10.28 17.49 32.85
N PRO A 412 -11.52 16.96 32.88
CA PRO A 412 -12.62 17.55 33.65
C PRO A 412 -12.36 17.53 35.17
N GLU A 413 -11.77 16.46 35.69
CA GLU A 413 -11.40 16.38 37.12
C GLU A 413 -10.03 17.01 37.41
N PRO A 414 -9.93 17.90 38.41
CA PRO A 414 -8.70 18.63 38.74
C PRO A 414 -7.61 17.71 39.30
N ASP A 415 -7.96 16.66 40.05
CA ASP A 415 -7.00 15.76 40.69
C ASP A 415 -6.25 14.91 39.66
N VAL A 416 -6.96 14.36 38.68
CA VAL A 416 -6.37 13.62 37.56
C VAL A 416 -5.51 14.56 36.71
N GLN A 417 -5.96 15.81 36.48
CA GLN A 417 -5.17 16.81 35.77
C GLN A 417 -3.85 17.14 36.50
N PHE A 418 -3.86 17.21 37.83
CA PHE A 418 -2.66 17.43 38.63
C PHE A 418 -1.68 16.24 38.55
N GLN A 419 -2.20 15.00 38.67
CA GLN A 419 -1.38 13.79 38.53
C GLN A 419 -0.71 13.70 37.15
N LEU A 420 -1.45 14.05 36.08
CA LEU A 420 -0.91 14.11 34.71
C LEU A 420 0.24 15.13 34.61
N PHE A 421 0.09 16.33 35.19
CA PHE A 421 1.14 17.35 35.18
C PHE A 421 2.37 16.97 36.01
N GLN A 422 2.19 16.29 37.14
CA GLN A 422 3.31 15.82 37.97
C GLN A 422 4.13 14.76 37.24
N ARG A 423 3.47 13.83 36.56
CA ARG A 423 4.11 12.80 35.72
C ARG A 423 4.84 13.42 34.54
N LEU A 424 4.20 14.37 33.87
CA LEU A 424 4.77 15.12 32.75
C LEU A 424 6.05 15.87 33.15
N ARG A 425 6.03 16.55 34.30
CA ARG A 425 7.22 17.23 34.85
C ARG A 425 8.37 16.25 35.07
N ALA A 426 8.09 15.07 35.61
CA ALA A 426 9.12 14.05 35.89
C ALA A 426 9.78 13.51 34.60
N GLU A 427 9.02 13.34 33.52
CA GLU A 427 9.56 12.89 32.23
C GLU A 427 10.28 14.02 31.48
N LEU A 428 9.76 15.25 31.50
CA LEU A 428 10.42 16.40 30.86
C LEU A 428 11.74 16.79 31.54
N ALA A 429 11.85 16.60 32.86
CA ALA A 429 13.08 16.84 33.61
C ALA A 429 14.27 16.01 33.10
N LYS A 430 14.01 14.89 32.42
CA LYS A 430 15.03 14.01 31.82
C LYS A 430 15.54 14.51 30.45
N GLY A 431 14.93 15.55 29.88
CA GLY A 431 15.16 16.02 28.50
C GLY A 431 16.22 17.11 28.28
N GLY A 432 17.02 17.44 29.30
CA GLY A 432 18.14 18.38 29.16
C GLY A 432 17.75 19.88 29.18
N ARG A 433 18.74 20.76 29.41
CA ARG A 433 18.54 22.19 29.66
C ARG A 433 18.05 22.99 28.45
N ARG A 434 18.32 22.53 27.22
CA ARG A 434 17.92 23.23 25.97
C ARG A 434 16.42 23.06 25.68
N ARG A 435 15.87 21.87 25.89
CA ARG A 435 14.44 21.56 25.66
C ARG A 435 13.52 22.10 26.75
N LEU A 436 14.00 22.10 28.01
CA LEU A 436 13.27 22.65 29.16
C LEU A 436 12.88 24.12 29.00
N LYS A 437 13.68 24.93 28.27
CA LYS A 437 13.34 26.34 28.00
C LYS A 437 12.03 26.50 27.24
N HIS A 438 11.68 25.55 26.37
CA HIS A 438 10.49 25.62 25.53
C HIS A 438 9.32 24.80 26.10
N SER A 439 9.62 23.75 26.87
CA SER A 439 8.58 22.85 27.42
C SER A 439 8.02 23.25 28.79
N ILE A 440 8.78 23.98 29.61
CA ILE A 440 8.31 24.45 30.93
C ILE A 440 7.23 25.53 30.83
N PRO A 441 7.32 26.57 29.95
CA PRO A 441 6.32 27.63 29.93
C PRO A 441 4.88 27.13 29.68
N PRO A 442 4.61 26.24 28.69
CA PRO A 442 3.28 25.65 28.50
C PRO A 442 2.78 24.86 29.72
N LEU A 443 3.67 24.17 30.45
CA LEU A 443 3.32 23.46 31.67
C LEU A 443 2.89 24.43 32.79
N VAL A 444 3.59 25.55 32.95
CA VAL A 444 3.24 26.58 33.93
C VAL A 444 1.90 27.23 33.58
N PHE A 445 1.67 27.57 32.31
CA PHE A 445 0.37 28.08 31.87
C PHE A 445 -0.77 27.06 32.08
N GLY A 446 -0.51 25.77 31.82
CA GLY A 446 -1.44 24.69 32.12
C GLY A 446 -1.75 24.55 33.61
N ALA A 447 -0.75 24.70 34.47
CA ALA A 447 -0.91 24.67 35.93
C ALA A 447 -1.66 25.92 36.47
N LEU A 448 -1.40 27.11 35.91
CA LEU A 448 -2.16 28.33 36.25
C LEU A 448 -3.64 28.18 35.88
N GLY A 449 -3.95 27.60 34.72
CA GLY A 449 -5.33 27.30 34.34
C GLY A 449 -6.01 26.27 35.24
N LEU A 450 -5.26 25.33 35.83
CA LEU A 450 -5.78 24.40 36.84
C LEU A 450 -6.13 25.12 38.15
N ILE A 451 -5.29 26.06 38.59
CA ILE A 451 -5.55 26.88 39.79
C ILE A 451 -6.84 27.68 39.63
N GLU A 452 -7.06 28.28 38.45
CA GLU A 452 -8.30 29.01 38.15
C GLU A 452 -9.53 28.08 38.16
N LYS A 453 -9.42 26.86 37.61
CA LYS A 453 -10.49 25.86 37.68
C LYS A 453 -10.81 25.46 39.12
N ILE A 454 -9.80 25.18 39.93
CA ILE A 454 -9.99 24.81 41.34
C ILE A 454 -10.68 25.95 42.10
N GLN A 455 -10.27 27.20 41.88
CA GLN A 455 -10.91 28.38 42.47
C GLN A 455 -12.38 28.54 42.05
N ARG A 456 -12.72 28.22 40.80
CA ARG A 456 -14.13 28.22 40.34
C ARG A 456 -14.94 27.11 41.00
N THR A 457 -14.40 25.90 41.11
CA THR A 457 -15.09 24.77 41.75
C THR A 457 -15.28 24.99 43.26
N THR A 458 -14.30 25.58 43.96
CA THR A 458 -14.45 25.93 45.38
C THR A 458 -15.43 27.08 45.61
N ASN A 459 -15.48 28.08 44.73
CA ASN A 459 -16.45 29.18 44.85
C ASN A 459 -17.92 28.75 44.65
N PHE A 460 -18.19 27.68 43.88
CA PHE A 460 -19.54 27.10 43.78
C PHE A 460 -19.94 26.23 44.99
N GLY A 461 -18.98 25.76 45.79
CA GLY A 461 -19.26 25.08 47.06
C GLY A 461 -19.70 26.00 48.19
N THR A 462 -19.53 27.32 48.04
CA THR A 462 -19.76 28.32 49.11
C THR A 462 -21.03 29.15 48.91
N ILE A 463 -21.90 28.81 47.94
CA ILE A 463 -23.23 29.44 47.80
C ILE A 463 -24.32 28.35 47.78
N ALA A 464 -24.46 27.66 48.90
CA ALA A 464 -25.78 27.17 49.30
C ALA A 464 -26.36 28.23 50.25
N PRO A 465 -27.43 28.97 49.87
CA PRO A 465 -28.14 29.77 50.86
C PRO A 465 -28.78 28.78 51.83
N VAL A 466 -28.32 28.83 53.08
CA VAL A 466 -28.98 28.19 54.21
C VAL A 466 -30.33 28.87 54.37
N ASN A 467 -31.35 28.38 53.67
CA ASN A 467 -32.75 28.62 54.02
C ASN A 467 -33.03 27.78 55.29
N GLY A 468 -32.68 28.35 56.44
CA GLY A 468 -33.21 27.95 57.74
C GLY A 468 -34.49 28.75 58.04
N PRO A 469 -35.53 28.11 58.61
CA PRO A 469 -36.85 28.71 58.76
C PRO A 469 -36.83 29.78 59.86
N ARG A 470 -37.42 30.94 59.61
CA ARG A 470 -37.85 31.85 60.67
C ARG A 470 -39.36 31.75 60.83
N THR A 471 -39.74 30.96 61.84
CA THR A 471 -41.02 31.02 62.54
C THR A 471 -41.17 32.37 63.25
N THR A 472 -42.21 33.12 62.89
CA THR A 472 -43.32 33.69 63.71
C THR A 472 -43.92 34.88 62.99
#